data_AF-A0A9X1N7Y5-F1
#
_entry.id   AF-A0A9X1N7Y5-F1
#
_cell.length_a   1.000
_cell.length_b   1.000
_cell.length_c   1.000
_cell.angle_alpha   90.00
_cell.angle_beta   90.00
_cell.angle_gamma   90.00
#
_symmetry.space_group_name_H-M   'P 1'
#
loop_
_entity.id
_entity.type
_entity.pdbx_description
1 polymer ?
#
loop_
_entity_poly.entity_id
_entity_poly.type
_entity_poly.pdbx_seq_one_letter_code
_entity_poly.pdbx_strand_id
1 'polypeptide(L)'
;MSQQRYPADLSVTLEDIQGCGWKEVLKGIAEEDFGYSALWSALSKAASSAMEAGRQAHAKVLWLLADACSMMLHPKSLTEPFKPFAMFQDRRSALPDDFSGEDLSLFRSALEFVDAPLLKARLADLLWLVGSPRDIKHALAAIDAYRTLPLTPDTWSRGGQECWERGLVLAQMVGKGGWERLATLQQQVVDALKAITEGDGFFGVKLASMLRNHRLARVDGGGITQKLEAMARALDDKGDVFGARAFYEESAHWFRWLGQQEKYAEMTAAQAEPMLGKLLFSRSMLCHPT
;
A
#
# COMPACT_ATOMS: atom_id res chain seq x y z
N MET A 1 3.48 6.49 -33.89
CA MET A 1 4.59 5.51 -33.93
C MET A 1 4.94 5.09 -32.51
N SER A 2 4.51 3.90 -32.08
CA SER A 2 5.02 3.28 -30.84
C SER A 2 6.54 3.23 -30.94
N GLN A 3 7.28 3.83 -30.01
CA GLN A 3 8.70 3.53 -29.91
C GLN A 3 8.76 2.10 -29.39
N GLN A 4 8.93 1.16 -30.32
CA GLN A 4 9.12 -0.24 -29.99
C GLN A 4 10.37 -0.35 -29.11
N ARG A 5 10.17 -0.66 -27.83
CA ARG A 5 11.24 -0.70 -26.81
C ARG A 5 12.26 -1.80 -27.08
N TYR A 6 11.82 -2.88 -27.73
CA TYR A 6 12.62 -4.04 -28.12
C TYR A 6 11.90 -4.81 -29.25
N PRO A 7 12.61 -5.63 -30.05
CA PRO A 7 11.99 -6.46 -31.09
C PRO A 7 10.87 -7.35 -30.53
N ALA A 8 9.76 -7.47 -31.24
CA ALA A 8 8.55 -8.15 -30.74
C ALA A 8 8.75 -9.67 -30.58
N ASP A 9 9.61 -10.23 -31.42
CA ASP A 9 9.99 -11.65 -31.50
C ASP A 9 11.21 -12.00 -30.63
N LEU A 10 11.78 -11.04 -29.90
CA LEU A 10 12.91 -11.28 -29.02
C LEU A 10 12.49 -12.18 -27.84
N SER A 11 12.93 -13.44 -27.82
CA SER A 11 12.78 -14.31 -26.66
C SER A 11 13.79 -13.94 -25.56
N VAL A 12 13.41 -14.22 -24.31
CA VAL A 12 14.26 -14.01 -23.12
C VAL A 12 14.22 -15.27 -22.25
N THR A 13 15.34 -15.58 -21.61
CA THR A 13 15.52 -16.79 -20.80
C THR A 13 15.67 -16.47 -19.32
N LEU A 14 15.78 -17.52 -18.49
CA LEU A 14 16.09 -17.37 -17.07
C LEU A 14 17.47 -16.73 -16.86
N GLU A 15 18.46 -17.09 -17.67
CA GLU A 15 19.80 -16.51 -17.64
C GLU A 15 19.75 -14.99 -17.87
N ASP A 16 18.89 -14.52 -18.78
CA ASP A 16 18.72 -13.09 -19.02
C ASP A 16 18.18 -12.36 -17.78
N ILE A 17 17.25 -12.96 -17.02
CA ILE A 17 16.76 -12.34 -15.78
C ILE A 17 17.84 -12.32 -14.71
N GLN A 18 18.63 -13.39 -14.59
CA GLN A 18 19.71 -13.48 -13.63
C GLN A 18 20.84 -12.51 -13.97
N GLY A 19 21.09 -12.27 -15.26
CA GLY A 19 22.17 -11.42 -15.78
C GLY A 19 21.81 -9.96 -16.05
N CYS A 20 20.53 -9.56 -16.02
CA CYS A 20 20.14 -8.20 -16.41
C CYS A 20 20.52 -7.11 -15.39
N GLY A 21 20.89 -7.49 -14.16
CA GLY A 21 21.37 -6.57 -13.12
C GLY A 21 20.27 -5.86 -12.33
N TRP A 22 19.04 -6.40 -12.31
CA TRP A 22 17.92 -5.77 -11.61
C TRP A 22 18.18 -5.62 -10.10
N LYS A 23 18.96 -6.51 -9.47
CA LYS A 23 19.29 -6.43 -8.04
C LYS A 23 20.11 -5.18 -7.73
N GLU A 24 21.11 -4.89 -8.55
CA GLU A 24 21.98 -3.72 -8.44
C GLU A 24 21.19 -2.45 -8.68
N VAL A 25 20.27 -2.47 -9.65
CA VAL A 25 19.35 -1.35 -9.91
C VAL A 25 18.50 -1.03 -8.69
N LEU A 26 17.90 -2.04 -8.05
CA LEU A 26 17.07 -1.82 -6.87
C LEU A 26 17.87 -1.39 -5.64
N LYS A 27 19.09 -1.90 -5.45
CA LYS A 27 20.00 -1.44 -4.39
C LYS A 27 20.45 0.01 -4.56
N GLY A 28 20.42 0.52 -5.79
CA GLY A 28 20.77 1.91 -6.10
C GLY A 28 19.62 2.91 -5.88
N ILE A 29 18.43 2.45 -5.49
CA ILE A 29 17.31 3.33 -5.11
C ILE A 29 17.62 3.91 -3.74
N ALA A 30 17.45 5.23 -3.61
CA ALA A 30 17.70 5.93 -2.35
C ALA A 30 16.73 5.45 -1.26
N GLU A 31 17.14 5.47 0.01
CA GLU A 31 16.33 4.95 1.12
C GLU A 31 15.02 5.74 1.29
N GLU A 32 15.06 7.04 0.99
CA GLU A 32 13.93 7.96 0.98
C GLU A 32 12.95 7.75 -0.20
N ASP A 33 13.38 7.01 -1.23
CA ASP A 33 12.57 6.69 -2.41
C ASP A 33 11.91 5.33 -2.23
N PHE A 34 10.65 5.33 -1.80
CA PHE A 34 9.85 4.13 -1.61
C PHE A 34 8.73 4.00 -2.66
N GLY A 35 8.33 2.76 -2.94
CA GLY A 35 7.12 2.45 -3.68
C GLY A 35 7.36 2.07 -5.13
N TYR A 36 6.27 1.74 -5.82
CA TYR A 36 6.32 1.22 -7.19
C TYR A 36 6.80 2.23 -8.22
N SER A 37 6.61 3.54 -7.98
CA SER A 37 7.13 4.60 -8.83
C SER A 37 8.66 4.62 -8.87
N ALA A 38 9.32 4.43 -7.72
CA ALA A 38 10.77 4.35 -7.61
C ALA A 38 11.32 3.13 -8.38
N LEU A 39 10.71 1.96 -8.18
CA LEU A 39 11.05 0.74 -8.91
C LEU A 39 10.89 0.93 -10.43
N TRP A 40 9.74 1.45 -10.87
CA TRP A 40 9.46 1.69 -12.28
C TRP A 40 10.50 2.64 -12.91
N SER A 41 10.80 3.75 -12.23
CA SER A 41 11.77 4.75 -12.73
C SER A 41 13.17 4.15 -12.86
N ALA A 42 13.66 3.48 -11.82
CA ALA A 42 14.98 2.87 -11.79
C ALA A 42 15.13 1.76 -12.84
N LEU A 43 14.14 0.86 -12.94
CA LEU A 43 14.13 -0.23 -13.92
C LEU A 43 14.02 0.29 -15.35
N SER A 44 13.17 1.30 -15.60
CA SER A 44 13.04 1.92 -16.93
C SER A 44 14.35 2.57 -17.38
N LYS A 45 15.02 3.29 -16.48
CA LYS A 45 16.33 3.90 -16.75
C LYS A 45 17.38 2.82 -17.09
N ALA A 46 17.43 1.75 -16.29
CA ALA A 46 18.34 0.64 -16.53
C ALA A 46 18.05 -0.09 -17.86
N ALA A 47 16.77 -0.24 -18.20
CA ALA A 47 16.34 -0.85 -19.46
C ALA A 47 16.80 -0.03 -20.67
N SER A 48 16.64 1.30 -20.63
CA SER A 48 17.16 2.21 -21.66
C SER A 48 18.67 2.10 -21.80
N SER A 49 19.43 2.14 -20.69
CA SER A 49 20.89 1.99 -20.74
C SER A 49 21.34 0.62 -21.24
N ALA A 50 20.61 -0.45 -20.93
CA ALA A 50 20.88 -1.78 -21.49
C ALA A 50 20.63 -1.82 -23.01
N MET A 51 19.59 -1.13 -23.48
CA MET A 51 19.29 -1.01 -24.91
C MET A 51 20.37 -0.22 -25.66
N GLU A 52 20.80 0.93 -25.11
CA GLU A 52 21.91 1.74 -25.64
C GLU A 52 23.22 0.95 -25.71
N ALA A 53 23.46 0.05 -24.74
CA ALA A 53 24.61 -0.85 -24.72
C ALA A 53 24.46 -2.09 -25.62
N GLY A 54 23.39 -2.20 -26.42
CA GLY A 54 23.13 -3.34 -27.31
C GLY A 54 22.71 -4.64 -26.59
N ARG A 55 22.46 -4.61 -25.28
CA ARG A 55 22.03 -5.77 -24.47
C ARG A 55 20.52 -5.93 -24.53
N GLN A 56 19.99 -6.24 -25.71
CA GLN A 56 18.54 -6.22 -25.98
C GLN A 56 17.73 -7.16 -25.09
N ALA A 57 18.20 -8.39 -24.83
CA ALA A 57 17.52 -9.35 -23.96
C ALA A 57 17.40 -8.82 -22.52
N HIS A 58 18.50 -8.33 -21.96
CA HIS A 58 18.49 -7.67 -20.65
C HIS A 58 17.58 -6.44 -20.61
N ALA A 59 17.59 -5.62 -21.67
CA ALA A 59 16.71 -4.46 -21.78
C ALA A 59 15.23 -4.87 -21.79
N LYS A 60 14.86 -5.93 -22.52
CA LYS A 60 13.50 -6.48 -22.54
C LYS A 60 13.08 -6.93 -21.13
N VAL A 61 13.92 -7.70 -20.43
CA VAL A 61 13.61 -8.14 -19.06
C VAL A 61 13.39 -6.94 -18.14
N LEU A 62 14.29 -5.95 -18.14
CA LEU A 62 14.17 -4.77 -17.30
C LEU A 62 12.91 -3.95 -17.62
N TRP A 63 12.55 -3.82 -18.91
CA TRP A 63 11.29 -3.19 -19.30
C TRP A 63 10.06 -3.94 -18.82
N LEU A 64 10.04 -5.28 -18.89
CA LEU A 64 8.93 -6.09 -18.37
C LEU A 64 8.76 -5.91 -16.85
N LEU A 65 9.86 -5.90 -16.10
CA LEU A 65 9.82 -5.64 -14.65
C LEU A 65 9.36 -4.20 -14.34
N ALA A 66 9.80 -3.23 -15.14
CA ALA A 66 9.35 -1.84 -15.03
C ALA A 66 7.85 -1.73 -15.31
N ASP A 67 7.36 -2.33 -16.39
CA ASP A 67 5.95 -2.31 -16.78
C ASP A 67 5.07 -2.97 -15.71
N ALA A 68 5.51 -4.08 -15.12
CA ALA A 68 4.85 -4.69 -13.97
C ALA A 68 4.72 -3.71 -12.79
N CYS A 69 5.73 -2.88 -12.56
CA CYS A 69 5.74 -1.85 -11.50
C CYS A 69 5.03 -0.54 -11.89
N SER A 70 4.63 -0.35 -13.15
CA SER A 70 4.03 0.90 -13.63
C SER A 70 2.55 1.07 -13.25
N MET A 71 1.89 -0.01 -12.82
CA MET A 71 0.46 -0.03 -12.51
C MET A 71 0.15 0.51 -11.10
N MET A 72 -0.82 1.42 -11.02
CA MET A 72 -1.36 1.89 -9.75
C MET A 72 -2.21 0.81 -9.10
N LEU A 73 -2.01 0.59 -7.80
CA LEU A 73 -2.74 -0.38 -7.02
C LEU A 73 -4.05 0.25 -6.50
N HIS A 74 -5.17 -0.42 -6.73
CA HIS A 74 -6.50 -0.05 -6.24
C HIS A 74 -7.08 -1.22 -5.43
N PRO A 75 -6.62 -1.40 -4.17
CA PRO A 75 -6.78 -2.64 -3.42
C PRO A 75 -8.24 -3.02 -3.14
N LYS A 76 -9.16 -2.05 -3.14
CA LYS A 76 -10.60 -2.25 -2.92
C LYS A 76 -11.28 -3.04 -4.04
N SER A 77 -10.70 -3.10 -5.23
CA SER A 77 -11.24 -3.88 -6.34
C SER A 77 -10.70 -5.31 -6.29
N LEU A 78 -11.61 -6.29 -6.13
CA LEU A 78 -11.23 -7.70 -6.06
C LEU A 78 -10.78 -8.26 -7.41
N THR A 79 -11.41 -7.79 -8.49
CA THR A 79 -11.20 -8.28 -9.86
C THR A 79 -10.30 -7.39 -10.70
N GLU A 80 -10.25 -6.09 -10.40
CA GLU A 80 -9.42 -5.12 -11.13
C GLU A 80 -8.54 -4.30 -10.17
N PRO A 81 -7.62 -4.94 -9.42
CA PRO A 81 -6.77 -4.26 -8.45
C PRO A 81 -5.70 -3.37 -9.09
N PHE A 82 -5.48 -3.47 -10.41
CA PHE A 82 -4.47 -2.70 -11.11
C PHE A 82 -5.12 -1.75 -12.11
N LYS A 83 -4.78 -0.46 -12.00
CA LYS A 83 -5.24 0.60 -12.89
C LYS A 83 -4.04 1.23 -13.60
N PRO A 84 -4.24 1.79 -14.80
CA PRO A 84 -3.17 2.52 -15.46
C PRO A 84 -2.78 3.72 -14.60
N PHE A 85 -1.48 3.93 -14.39
CA PHE A 85 -0.93 5.10 -13.74
C PHE A 85 -0.99 6.34 -14.66
N ALA A 86 -0.67 6.16 -15.94
CA ALA A 86 -0.67 7.22 -16.93
C ALA A 86 -1.55 6.85 -18.13
N MET A 87 -2.35 7.80 -18.61
CA MET A 87 -3.14 7.70 -19.82
C MET A 87 -2.91 8.95 -20.68
N PHE A 88 -2.49 8.74 -21.92
CA PHE A 88 -2.36 9.72 -22.98
C PHE A 88 -3.18 9.23 -24.18
N GLN A 89 -3.56 10.14 -25.09
CA GLN A 89 -4.55 9.88 -26.17
C GLN A 89 -4.53 8.45 -26.75
N ASP A 90 -3.36 7.95 -27.17
CA ASP A 90 -3.21 6.60 -27.74
C ASP A 90 -2.33 5.65 -26.90
N ARG A 91 -2.00 6.00 -25.66
CA ARG A 91 -1.06 5.22 -24.82
C ARG A 91 -1.49 5.20 -23.37
N ARG A 92 -1.27 4.06 -22.73
CA ARG A 92 -1.38 3.94 -21.28
C ARG A 92 -0.19 3.20 -20.70
N SER A 93 0.04 3.36 -19.40
CA SER A 93 0.88 2.42 -18.67
C SER A 93 0.30 1.00 -18.78
N ALA A 94 1.13 0.01 -18.46
CA ALA A 94 0.76 -1.39 -18.56
C ALA A 94 -0.49 -1.71 -17.73
N LEU A 95 -1.17 -2.78 -18.13
CA LEU A 95 -2.23 -3.48 -17.41
C LEU A 95 -1.91 -4.98 -17.38
N PRO A 96 -2.57 -5.75 -16.50
CA PRO A 96 -2.32 -7.19 -16.41
C PRO A 96 -2.50 -7.93 -17.75
N ASP A 97 -3.47 -7.50 -18.57
CA ASP A 97 -3.76 -8.14 -19.86
C ASP A 97 -2.72 -7.84 -20.95
N ASP A 98 -1.77 -6.93 -20.70
CA ASP A 98 -0.69 -6.63 -21.65
C ASP A 98 0.45 -7.66 -21.58
N PHE A 99 0.51 -8.49 -20.54
CA PHE A 99 1.54 -9.51 -20.37
C PHE A 99 1.15 -10.81 -21.05
N SER A 100 2.01 -11.27 -21.96
CA SER A 100 1.82 -12.55 -22.65
C SER A 100 2.05 -13.75 -21.71
N GLY A 101 1.65 -14.95 -22.17
CA GLY A 101 1.94 -16.19 -21.43
C GLY A 101 3.45 -16.42 -21.21
N GLU A 102 4.30 -15.99 -22.15
CA GLU A 102 5.75 -16.05 -22.02
C GLU A 102 6.27 -15.08 -20.95
N ASP A 103 5.74 -13.85 -20.91
CA ASP A 103 6.10 -12.87 -19.88
C ASP A 103 5.70 -13.36 -18.48
N LEU A 104 4.52 -13.99 -18.36
CA LEU A 104 4.07 -14.59 -17.10
C LEU A 104 4.92 -15.81 -16.71
N SER A 105 5.38 -16.62 -17.67
CA SER A 105 6.33 -17.71 -17.40
C SER A 105 7.67 -17.18 -16.88
N LEU A 106 8.14 -16.07 -17.45
CA LEU A 106 9.34 -15.35 -17.01
C LEU A 106 9.17 -14.85 -15.57
N PHE A 107 8.04 -14.22 -15.23
CA PHE A 107 7.75 -13.75 -13.87
C PHE A 107 7.69 -14.90 -12.86
N ARG A 108 7.13 -16.04 -13.25
CA ARG A 108 7.08 -17.23 -12.40
C ARG A 108 8.48 -17.73 -12.07
N SER A 109 9.36 -17.76 -13.06
CA SER A 109 10.77 -18.13 -12.86
C SER A 109 11.49 -17.10 -11.97
N ALA A 110 11.19 -15.81 -12.15
CA ALA A 110 11.76 -14.73 -11.34
C ALA A 110 11.44 -14.84 -9.83
N LEU A 111 10.25 -15.33 -9.48
CA LEU A 111 9.82 -15.43 -8.07
C LEU A 111 10.73 -16.30 -7.19
N GLU A 112 11.50 -17.22 -7.78
CA GLU A 112 12.41 -18.11 -7.06
C GLU A 112 13.60 -17.36 -6.45
N PHE A 113 14.02 -16.23 -7.05
CA PHE A 113 15.24 -15.51 -6.64
C PHE A 113 15.04 -14.01 -6.43
N VAL A 114 13.85 -13.46 -6.72
CA VAL A 114 13.49 -12.10 -6.33
C VAL A 114 13.29 -12.03 -4.82
N ASP A 115 14.11 -11.21 -4.18
CA ASP A 115 14.17 -10.94 -2.73
C ASP A 115 13.62 -9.55 -2.37
N ALA A 116 13.58 -8.60 -3.33
CA ALA A 116 13.00 -7.28 -3.13
C ALA A 116 11.47 -7.37 -2.89
N PRO A 117 10.95 -6.97 -1.71
CA PRO A 117 9.56 -7.20 -1.33
C PRO A 117 8.52 -6.64 -2.29
N LEU A 118 8.65 -5.37 -2.71
CA LEU A 118 7.70 -4.74 -3.64
C LEU A 118 7.67 -5.46 -4.99
N LEU A 119 8.84 -5.76 -5.57
CA LEU A 119 8.89 -6.47 -6.86
C LEU A 119 8.31 -7.88 -6.73
N LYS A 120 8.68 -8.62 -5.67
CA LYS A 120 8.15 -9.95 -5.41
C LYS A 120 6.63 -9.94 -5.27
N ALA A 121 6.09 -9.00 -4.49
CA ALA A 121 4.66 -8.83 -4.28
C ALA A 121 3.94 -8.56 -5.60
N ARG A 122 4.47 -7.67 -6.44
CA ARG A 122 3.87 -7.32 -7.73
C ARG A 122 3.82 -8.51 -8.70
N LEU A 123 4.94 -9.19 -8.88
CA LEU A 123 5.01 -10.33 -9.80
C LEU A 123 4.07 -11.45 -9.34
N ALA A 124 4.05 -11.74 -8.04
CA ALA A 124 3.19 -12.76 -7.47
C ALA A 124 1.69 -12.39 -7.56
N ASP A 125 1.33 -11.13 -7.33
CA ASP A 125 -0.07 -10.67 -7.44
C ASP A 125 -0.57 -10.68 -8.89
N LEU A 126 0.28 -10.31 -9.86
CA LEU A 126 -0.03 -10.45 -11.29
C LEU A 126 -0.24 -11.92 -11.69
N LEU A 127 0.65 -12.82 -11.25
CA LEU A 127 0.53 -14.25 -11.51
C LEU A 127 -0.70 -14.88 -10.84
N TRP A 128 -1.15 -14.35 -9.71
CA TRP A 128 -2.40 -14.75 -9.10
C TRP A 128 -3.62 -14.27 -9.89
N LEU A 129 -3.55 -13.05 -10.44
CA LEU A 129 -4.67 -12.40 -11.12
C LEU A 129 -4.90 -12.95 -12.52
N VAL A 130 -3.85 -13.03 -13.35
CA VAL A 130 -3.94 -13.38 -14.78
C VAL A 130 -3.13 -14.62 -15.16
N GLY A 131 -2.36 -15.19 -14.22
CA GLY A 131 -1.57 -16.39 -14.49
C GLY A 131 -2.41 -17.64 -14.73
N SER A 132 -1.99 -18.44 -15.71
CA SER A 132 -2.59 -19.74 -16.03
C SER A 132 -1.54 -20.86 -16.02
N PRO A 133 -1.80 -22.03 -15.39
CA PRO A 133 -2.95 -22.27 -14.51
C PRO A 133 -2.86 -21.41 -13.23
N ARG A 134 -4.03 -21.12 -12.65
CA ARG A 134 -4.13 -20.35 -11.40
C ARG A 134 -3.54 -21.17 -10.24
N ASP A 135 -2.62 -20.57 -9.51
CA ASP A 135 -1.94 -21.20 -8.36
C ASP A 135 -2.06 -20.31 -7.12
N ILE A 136 -2.63 -20.87 -6.05
CA ILE A 136 -2.78 -20.22 -4.75
C ILE A 136 -1.43 -19.79 -4.15
N LYS A 137 -0.33 -20.48 -4.48
CA LYS A 137 1.01 -20.14 -3.99
C LYS A 137 1.43 -18.73 -4.39
N HIS A 138 0.96 -18.22 -5.53
CA HIS A 138 1.24 -16.84 -5.93
C HIS A 138 0.53 -15.83 -5.03
N ALA A 139 -0.73 -16.07 -4.68
CA ALA A 139 -1.44 -15.22 -3.73
C ALA A 139 -0.73 -15.20 -2.37
N LEU A 140 -0.31 -16.38 -1.88
CA LEU A 140 0.41 -16.51 -0.62
C LEU A 140 1.77 -15.79 -0.66
N ALA A 141 2.52 -15.91 -1.77
CA ALA A 141 3.78 -15.22 -1.97
C ALA A 141 3.60 -13.69 -2.02
N ALA A 142 2.53 -13.20 -2.66
CA ALA A 142 2.20 -11.78 -2.67
C ALA A 142 1.88 -11.26 -1.25
N ILE A 143 1.06 -11.99 -0.49
CA ILE A 143 0.76 -11.66 0.91
C ILE A 143 2.03 -11.65 1.75
N ASP A 144 2.88 -12.67 1.60
CA ASP A 144 4.14 -12.81 2.34
C ASP A 144 5.12 -11.68 2.04
N ALA A 145 5.12 -11.16 0.81
CA ALA A 145 5.95 -10.03 0.43
C ALA A 145 5.35 -8.67 0.86
N TYR A 146 4.02 -8.50 0.78
CA TYR A 146 3.38 -7.26 1.25
C TYR A 146 3.53 -7.05 2.76
N ARG A 147 3.45 -8.13 3.56
CA ARG A 147 3.53 -8.03 5.04
C ARG A 147 4.92 -7.70 5.58
N THR A 148 5.96 -7.69 4.75
CA THR A 148 7.33 -7.32 5.17
C THR A 148 7.63 -5.86 4.92
N LEU A 149 6.73 -5.13 4.25
CA LEU A 149 6.90 -3.70 4.01
C LEU A 149 6.80 -2.92 5.33
N PRO A 150 7.61 -1.88 5.55
CA PRO A 150 7.52 -1.10 6.78
C PRO A 150 6.13 -0.46 6.96
N LEU A 151 5.61 -0.53 8.18
CA LEU A 151 4.40 0.20 8.62
C LEU A 151 4.82 1.46 9.37
N THR A 152 5.26 2.48 8.64
CA THR A 152 5.63 3.78 9.21
C THR A 152 4.83 4.89 8.55
N PRO A 153 4.72 6.09 9.17
CA PRO A 153 4.02 7.21 8.54
C PRO A 153 4.56 7.57 7.15
N ASP A 154 5.88 7.52 6.97
CA ASP A 154 6.53 7.86 5.69
C ASP A 154 6.19 6.84 4.59
N THR A 155 6.42 5.55 4.83
CA THR A 155 6.14 4.51 3.82
C THR A 155 4.65 4.39 3.51
N TRP A 156 3.79 4.63 4.51
CA TRP A 156 2.33 4.61 4.34
C TRP A 156 1.89 5.57 3.24
N SER A 157 2.38 6.81 3.27
CA SER A 157 2.04 7.86 2.30
C SER A 157 2.61 7.65 0.90
N ARG A 158 3.60 6.75 0.75
CA ARG A 158 4.32 6.47 -0.50
C ARG A 158 3.88 5.16 -1.16
N GLY A 159 2.60 4.82 -1.04
CA GLY A 159 2.04 3.59 -1.62
C GLY A 159 2.03 2.38 -0.68
N GLY A 160 2.55 2.53 0.54
CA GLY A 160 2.53 1.47 1.56
C GLY A 160 1.12 1.12 1.99
N GLN A 161 0.22 2.12 2.10
CA GLN A 161 -1.20 1.90 2.41
C GLN A 161 -1.83 0.88 1.44
N GLU A 162 -1.71 1.12 0.14
CA GLU A 162 -2.34 0.29 -0.88
C GLU A 162 -1.79 -1.14 -0.87
N CYS A 163 -0.49 -1.27 -0.58
CA CYS A 163 0.17 -2.57 -0.45
C CYS A 163 -0.36 -3.36 0.74
N TRP A 164 -0.50 -2.74 1.91
CA TRP A 164 -1.05 -3.37 3.10
C TRP A 164 -2.53 -3.72 2.94
N GLU A 165 -3.34 -2.80 2.39
CA GLU A 165 -4.74 -3.07 2.06
C GLU A 165 -4.85 -4.25 1.07
N ARG A 166 -3.99 -4.32 0.05
CA ARG A 166 -3.99 -5.44 -0.91
C ARG A 166 -3.61 -6.75 -0.25
N GLY A 167 -2.63 -6.77 0.65
CA GLY A 167 -2.27 -7.95 1.44
C GLY A 167 -3.45 -8.50 2.24
N LEU A 168 -4.20 -7.63 2.92
CA LEU A 168 -5.41 -7.99 3.66
C LEU A 168 -6.49 -8.57 2.72
N VAL A 169 -6.75 -7.91 1.60
CA VAL A 169 -7.74 -8.33 0.60
C VAL A 169 -7.38 -9.71 0.04
N LEU A 170 -6.12 -9.93 -0.36
CA LEU A 170 -5.65 -11.22 -0.84
C LEU A 170 -5.83 -12.31 0.22
N ALA A 171 -5.45 -12.05 1.46
CA ALA A 171 -5.58 -13.03 2.54
C ALA A 171 -7.05 -13.39 2.82
N GLN A 172 -7.96 -12.42 2.74
CA GLN A 172 -9.41 -12.64 2.81
C GLN A 172 -9.93 -13.46 1.61
N MET A 173 -9.51 -13.13 0.39
CA MET A 173 -9.91 -13.82 -0.84
C MET A 173 -9.47 -15.30 -0.87
N VAL A 174 -8.27 -15.60 -0.35
CA VAL A 174 -7.73 -16.96 -0.29
C VAL A 174 -8.45 -17.82 0.76
N GLY A 175 -9.11 -17.20 1.74
CA GLY A 175 -9.93 -17.88 2.75
C GLY A 175 -9.10 -18.84 3.62
N LYS A 176 -9.50 -20.11 3.70
CA LYS A 176 -8.83 -21.11 4.56
C LYS A 176 -7.36 -21.34 4.22
N GLY A 177 -6.88 -21.00 3.03
CA GLY A 177 -5.45 -21.08 2.72
C GLY A 177 -4.62 -19.90 3.26
N GLY A 178 -5.27 -18.79 3.62
CA GLY A 178 -4.63 -17.53 3.99
C GLY A 178 -4.88 -17.07 5.43
N TRP A 179 -5.62 -17.82 6.24
CA TRP A 179 -6.08 -17.36 7.56
C TRP A 179 -4.94 -17.02 8.54
N GLU A 180 -3.88 -17.83 8.60
CA GLU A 180 -2.71 -17.54 9.46
C GLU A 180 -2.01 -16.25 9.02
N ARG A 181 -1.92 -16.01 7.71
CA ARG A 181 -1.36 -14.79 7.15
C ARG A 181 -2.25 -13.58 7.42
N LEU A 182 -3.56 -13.74 7.34
CA LEU A 182 -4.52 -12.69 7.71
C LEU A 182 -4.39 -12.32 9.19
N ALA A 183 -4.31 -13.32 10.08
CA ALA A 183 -4.08 -13.10 11.50
C ALA A 183 -2.75 -12.37 11.76
N THR A 184 -1.69 -12.77 11.05
CA THR A 184 -0.37 -12.10 11.15
C THR A 184 -0.45 -10.64 10.70
N LEU A 185 -1.02 -10.38 9.52
CA LEU A 185 -1.20 -9.01 9.00
C LEU A 185 -2.01 -8.15 9.97
N GLN A 186 -3.13 -8.69 10.47
CA GLN A 186 -3.97 -8.02 11.45
C GLN A 186 -3.16 -7.65 12.69
N GLN A 187 -2.42 -8.60 13.25
CA GLN A 187 -1.64 -8.37 14.47
C GLN A 187 -0.57 -7.30 14.26
N GLN A 188 0.15 -7.33 13.14
CA GLN A 188 1.15 -6.31 12.82
C GLN A 188 0.56 -4.90 12.73
N VAL A 189 -0.62 -4.76 12.12
CA VAL A 189 -1.33 -3.47 12.04
C VAL A 189 -1.81 -3.01 13.43
N VAL A 190 -2.31 -3.93 14.25
CA VAL A 190 -2.71 -3.63 15.65
C VAL A 190 -1.51 -3.19 16.47
N ASP A 191 -0.36 -3.86 16.34
CA ASP A 191 0.86 -3.54 17.07
C ASP A 191 1.42 -2.18 16.64
N ALA A 192 1.46 -1.90 15.33
CA ALA A 192 1.82 -0.58 14.79
C ALA A 192 0.89 0.51 15.33
N LEU A 193 -0.43 0.25 15.38
CA LEU A 193 -1.40 1.19 15.94
C LEU A 193 -1.19 1.44 17.44
N LYS A 194 -0.83 0.41 18.22
CA LYS A 194 -0.51 0.58 19.64
C LYS A 194 0.77 1.41 19.85
N ALA A 195 1.72 1.30 18.93
CA ALA A 195 3.02 1.95 18.99
C ALA A 195 3.03 3.43 18.55
N ILE A 196 1.97 3.93 17.90
CA ILE A 196 1.93 5.32 17.43
C ILE A 196 2.17 6.34 18.55
N THR A 197 2.71 7.48 18.16
CA THR A 197 2.96 8.65 18.99
C THR A 197 2.29 9.87 18.39
N GLU A 198 2.23 10.96 19.16
CA GLU A 198 1.60 12.21 18.74
C GLU A 198 2.29 12.86 17.53
N GLY A 199 3.56 12.49 17.25
CA GLY A 199 4.32 12.97 16.09
C GLY A 199 3.92 12.29 14.77
N ASP A 200 3.13 11.21 14.81
CA ASP A 200 2.81 10.41 13.62
C ASP A 200 1.60 10.95 12.82
N GLY A 201 1.09 12.12 13.20
CA GLY A 201 -0.04 12.77 12.56
C GLY A 201 -1.27 11.85 12.47
N PHE A 202 -1.85 11.72 11.27
CA PHE A 202 -3.05 10.91 11.04
C PHE A 202 -2.79 9.41 10.87
N PHE A 203 -1.53 8.95 10.95
CA PHE A 203 -1.18 7.56 10.65
C PHE A 203 -1.99 6.56 11.49
N GLY A 204 -2.11 6.80 12.80
CA GLY A 204 -2.93 5.98 13.70
C GLY A 204 -4.39 5.86 13.29
N VAL A 205 -5.01 6.99 12.91
CA VAL A 205 -6.39 7.03 12.40
C VAL A 205 -6.52 6.18 11.13
N LYS A 206 -5.53 6.23 10.23
CA LYS A 206 -5.55 5.43 8.98
C LYS A 206 -5.41 3.93 9.25
N LEU A 207 -4.53 3.51 10.16
CA LEU A 207 -4.40 2.10 10.56
C LEU A 207 -5.71 1.57 11.18
N ALA A 208 -6.29 2.33 12.10
CA ALA A 208 -7.55 1.97 12.74
C ALA A 208 -8.71 1.90 11.72
N SER A 209 -8.79 2.86 10.81
CA SER A 209 -9.79 2.87 9.74
C SER A 209 -9.64 1.66 8.81
N MET A 210 -8.40 1.31 8.43
CA MET A 210 -8.12 0.14 7.60
C MET A 210 -8.64 -1.15 8.27
N LEU A 211 -8.27 -1.40 9.54
CA LEU A 211 -8.77 -2.55 10.29
C LEU A 211 -10.30 -2.60 10.33
N ARG A 212 -10.95 -1.47 10.64
CA ARG A 212 -12.41 -1.38 10.72
C ARG A 212 -13.09 -1.61 9.38
N ASN A 213 -12.58 -1.03 8.30
CA ASN A 213 -13.13 -1.15 6.95
C ASN A 213 -13.06 -2.61 6.46
N HIS A 214 -12.00 -3.33 6.83
CA HIS A 214 -11.85 -4.76 6.54
C HIS A 214 -12.53 -5.68 7.58
N ARG A 215 -13.23 -5.11 8.58
CA ARG A 215 -13.90 -5.83 9.68
C ARG A 215 -12.96 -6.72 10.50
N LEU A 216 -11.73 -6.26 10.70
CA LEU A 216 -10.66 -6.96 11.41
C LEU A 216 -10.47 -6.44 12.85
N ALA A 217 -9.77 -7.23 13.66
CA ALA A 217 -9.37 -6.87 15.02
C ALA A 217 -10.53 -6.50 15.96
N ARG A 218 -11.71 -7.09 15.76
CA ARG A 218 -12.87 -6.87 16.65
C ARG A 218 -12.56 -7.26 18.10
N VAL A 219 -11.81 -8.35 18.30
CA VAL A 219 -11.39 -8.85 19.62
C VAL A 219 -10.46 -7.85 20.31
N ASP A 220 -9.52 -7.26 19.57
CA ASP A 220 -8.61 -6.21 20.06
C ASP A 220 -9.29 -4.83 20.18
N GLY A 221 -10.57 -4.71 19.81
CA GLY A 221 -11.27 -3.45 19.63
C GLY A 221 -11.24 -2.55 20.88
N GLY A 222 -11.29 -3.13 22.08
CA GLY A 222 -11.17 -2.35 23.32
C GLY A 222 -9.80 -1.68 23.49
N GLY A 223 -8.71 -2.37 23.14
CA GLY A 223 -7.37 -1.76 23.17
C GLY A 223 -7.17 -0.71 22.08
N ILE A 224 -7.77 -0.93 20.91
CA ILE A 224 -7.77 0.03 19.80
C ILE A 224 -8.48 1.32 20.20
N THR A 225 -9.70 1.26 20.73
CA THR A 225 -10.44 2.47 21.12
C THR A 225 -9.76 3.20 22.28
N GLN A 226 -9.21 2.49 23.26
CA GLN A 226 -8.42 3.10 24.34
C GLN A 226 -7.23 3.88 23.79
N LYS A 227 -6.48 3.30 22.85
CA LYS A 227 -5.34 3.98 22.21
C LYS A 227 -5.79 5.22 21.44
N LEU A 228 -6.86 5.13 20.64
CA LEU A 228 -7.40 6.26 19.88
C LEU A 228 -7.88 7.40 20.80
N GLU A 229 -8.60 7.07 21.87
CA GLU A 229 -9.07 8.05 22.86
C GLU A 229 -7.90 8.73 23.57
N ALA A 230 -6.89 7.96 24.00
CA ALA A 230 -5.70 8.51 24.65
C ALA A 230 -4.93 9.49 23.73
N MET A 231 -4.78 9.13 22.45
CA MET A 231 -4.18 10.00 21.45
C MET A 231 -5.00 11.27 21.21
N ALA A 232 -6.33 11.15 21.14
CA ALA A 232 -7.22 12.30 20.95
C ALA A 232 -7.07 13.31 22.10
N ARG A 233 -7.08 12.83 23.35
CA ARG A 233 -6.89 13.66 24.55
C ARG A 233 -5.52 14.33 24.56
N ALA A 234 -4.45 13.58 24.29
CA ALA A 234 -3.10 14.12 24.29
C ALA A 234 -2.90 15.24 23.25
N LEU A 235 -3.46 15.08 22.04
CA LEU A 235 -3.42 16.10 21.00
C LEU A 235 -4.26 17.33 21.37
N ASP A 236 -5.42 17.13 22.01
CA ASP A 236 -6.28 18.22 22.47
C ASP A 236 -5.61 19.05 23.59
N ASP A 237 -4.96 18.38 24.54
CA ASP A 237 -4.18 19.01 25.61
C ASP A 237 -3.02 19.85 25.04
N LYS A 238 -2.45 19.47 23.89
CA LYS A 238 -1.45 20.25 23.15
C LYS A 238 -2.03 21.31 22.22
N GLY A 239 -3.35 21.41 22.11
CA GLY A 239 -4.05 22.36 21.26
C GLY A 239 -4.14 21.99 19.78
N ASP A 240 -3.71 20.78 19.39
CA ASP A 240 -3.91 20.23 18.04
C ASP A 240 -5.35 19.73 17.88
N VAL A 241 -6.24 20.68 17.66
CA VAL A 241 -7.68 20.42 17.50
C VAL A 241 -7.99 19.58 16.26
N PHE A 242 -7.19 19.65 15.19
CA PHE A 242 -7.44 18.87 13.98
C PHE A 242 -7.05 17.42 14.17
N GLY A 243 -5.88 17.17 14.77
CA GLY A 243 -5.44 15.84 15.16
C GLY A 243 -6.41 15.20 16.15
N ALA A 244 -6.71 15.88 17.27
CA ALA A 244 -7.63 15.40 18.29
C ALA A 244 -8.99 15.00 17.70
N ARG A 245 -9.56 15.88 16.86
CA ARG A 245 -10.83 15.62 16.17
C ARG A 245 -10.82 14.34 15.33
N ALA A 246 -9.76 14.12 14.56
CA ALA A 246 -9.67 12.93 13.71
C ALA A 246 -9.60 11.63 14.53
N PHE A 247 -8.89 11.66 15.67
CA PHE A 247 -8.82 10.51 16.58
C PHE A 247 -10.14 10.27 17.33
N TYR A 248 -10.82 11.33 17.80
CA TYR A 248 -12.16 11.19 18.39
C TYR A 248 -13.18 10.62 17.39
N GLU A 249 -13.15 11.10 16.14
CA GLU A 249 -14.05 10.63 15.09
C GLU A 249 -13.85 9.14 14.78
N GLU A 250 -12.60 8.71 14.59
CA GLU A 250 -12.31 7.30 14.34
C GLU A 250 -12.62 6.43 15.57
N SER A 251 -12.34 6.91 16.79
CA SER A 251 -12.72 6.23 18.03
C SER A 251 -14.25 6.03 18.12
N ALA A 252 -15.03 7.06 17.78
CA ALA A 252 -16.48 6.98 17.72
C ALA A 252 -16.94 5.90 16.71
N HIS A 253 -16.37 5.87 15.51
CA HIS A 253 -16.68 4.82 14.52
C HIS A 253 -16.40 3.40 15.04
N TRP A 254 -15.32 3.23 15.78
CA TRP A 254 -14.99 1.95 16.43
C TRP A 254 -15.98 1.59 17.54
N PHE A 255 -16.28 2.49 18.48
CA PHE A 255 -17.25 2.24 19.54
C PHE A 255 -18.64 1.90 18.98
N ARG A 256 -19.07 2.59 17.91
CA ARG A 256 -20.31 2.26 17.19
C ARG A 256 -20.26 0.86 16.61
N TRP A 257 -19.15 0.46 15.99
CA TRP A 257 -18.99 -0.89 15.42
C TRP A 257 -18.95 -1.99 16.50
N LEU A 258 -18.39 -1.69 17.68
CA LEU A 258 -18.37 -2.58 18.84
C LEU A 258 -19.70 -2.61 19.61
N GLY A 259 -20.64 -1.71 19.31
CA GLY A 259 -21.95 -1.63 19.97
C GLY A 259 -21.96 -0.86 21.29
N GLN A 260 -20.91 -0.09 21.58
CA GLN A 260 -20.79 0.70 22.82
C GLN A 260 -21.35 2.11 22.63
N GLN A 261 -22.68 2.24 22.75
CA GLN A 261 -23.40 3.48 22.40
C GLN A 261 -23.05 4.68 23.28
N GLU A 262 -22.87 4.48 24.59
CA GLU A 262 -22.51 5.55 25.52
C GLU A 262 -21.15 6.16 25.14
N LYS A 263 -20.15 5.31 24.91
CA LYS A 263 -18.82 5.74 24.46
C LYS A 263 -18.84 6.37 23.07
N TYR A 264 -19.67 5.88 22.15
CA TYR A 264 -19.88 6.53 20.86
C TYR A 264 -20.40 7.97 21.01
N ALA A 265 -21.40 8.19 21.88
CA ALA A 265 -21.93 9.52 22.15
C ALA A 265 -20.88 10.43 22.82
N GLU A 266 -20.13 9.90 23.80
CA GLU A 266 -19.04 10.62 24.47
C GLU A 266 -17.99 11.12 23.46
N MET A 267 -17.49 10.23 22.59
CA MET A 267 -16.48 10.61 21.58
C MET A 267 -17.04 11.60 20.55
N THR A 268 -18.32 11.49 20.20
CA THR A 268 -18.98 12.44 19.27
C THR A 268 -19.09 13.83 19.90
N ALA A 269 -19.38 13.93 21.20
CA ALA A 269 -19.41 15.20 21.92
C ALA A 269 -18.00 15.82 22.02
N ALA A 270 -17.00 15.02 22.41
CA ALA A 270 -15.60 15.46 22.52
C ALA A 270 -15.03 15.98 21.19
N GLN A 271 -15.51 15.45 20.05
CA GLN A 271 -15.14 15.95 18.72
C GLN A 271 -15.56 17.42 18.48
N ALA A 272 -16.65 17.89 19.11
CA ALA A 272 -17.28 19.18 18.84
C ALA A 272 -16.85 20.31 19.80
N GLU A 273 -16.47 19.98 21.03
CA GLU A 273 -16.18 20.93 22.10
C GLU A 273 -15.01 21.91 21.81
N PRO A 274 -13.86 21.48 21.27
CA PRO A 274 -12.72 22.38 21.04
C PRO A 274 -13.00 23.46 19.98
N MET A 275 -13.88 23.16 19.01
CA MET A 275 -14.28 24.11 17.96
C MET A 275 -15.28 25.15 18.47
N LEU A 276 -16.22 24.75 19.34
CA LEU A 276 -17.17 25.66 19.96
C LEU A 276 -16.44 26.67 20.85
N GLY A 277 -15.44 26.23 21.62
CA GLY A 277 -14.59 27.13 22.41
C GLY A 277 -13.83 28.15 21.56
N LYS A 278 -13.19 27.72 20.45
CA LYS A 278 -12.47 28.62 19.53
C LYS A 278 -13.39 29.58 18.78
N LEU A 279 -14.59 29.14 18.38
CA LEU A 279 -15.60 30.00 17.73
C LEU A 279 -16.14 31.06 18.68
N LEU A 280 -16.42 30.69 19.94
CA LEU A 280 -16.85 31.63 20.97
C LEU A 280 -15.76 32.64 21.32
N PHE A 281 -14.50 32.21 21.39
CA PHE A 281 -13.35 33.09 21.62
C PHE A 281 -13.05 34.03 20.43
N SER A 282 -13.16 33.55 19.20
CA SER A 282 -13.04 34.39 18.00
C SER A 282 -14.14 35.45 17.93
N ARG A 283 -15.38 35.06 18.30
CA ARG A 283 -16.54 35.97 18.31
C ARG A 283 -16.45 37.01 19.44
N SER A 284 -15.87 36.69 20.59
CA SER A 284 -15.65 37.67 21.67
C SER A 284 -14.57 38.70 21.32
N MET A 285 -13.52 38.32 20.60
CA MET A 285 -12.49 39.27 20.12
C MET A 285 -13.01 40.22 19.02
N LEU A 286 -13.98 39.81 18.22
CA LEU A 286 -14.61 40.66 17.20
C LEU A 286 -15.66 41.63 17.76
N CYS A 287 -16.06 41.50 19.03
CA CYS A 287 -17.07 42.34 19.68
C CYS A 287 -16.48 43.42 20.61
N HIS A 288 -15.17 43.69 20.54
CA HIS A 288 -14.56 44.86 21.17
C HIS A 288 -14.08 45.85 20.10
N PRO A 289 -14.91 46.82 19.70
CA PRO A 289 -14.40 48.01 19.04
C PRO A 289 -13.63 48.85 20.08
N THR A 290 -12.44 49.31 19.70
CA THR A 290 -11.66 50.37 20.37
C THR A 290 -12.49 51.60 20.66
#